data_AF-A0A1Y2I8S1-F1
#
_entry.id   AF-A0A1Y2I8S1-F1
#
_cell.length_a   1.000
_cell.length_b   1.000
_cell.length_c   1.000
_cell.angle_alpha   90.00
_cell.angle_beta   90.00
_cell.angle_gamma   90.00
#
_symmetry.space_group_name_H-M   'P 1'
#
loop_
_entity.id
_entity.type
_entity.pdbx_description
1 polymer ?
#
loop_
_entity_poly.entity_id
_entity_poly.type
_entity_poly.pdbx_seq_one_letter_code
_entity_poly.pdbx_strand_id
1 'polypeptide(L)'
;MSIVIPRNAVEWARVFAGARVADRIAVVGHAPRGGFCVKVGDYVTVKPDGSRRDDVHIQEEEWVAQVRALAIADLLGPLVKLRWFIRSRDLWLRQCSDTFTSDYFKLAGENKLFPLRHETITSGDAIHEVIAIERFDPASISLRAFNDKTLYYREGYYFERVLIADFYRLPRDTVTLLCTGSECTFHGLYDPDEHKMRYCHDCAMWFHIQCMEESDVESPTLPPYIQPRNPSAALPVCQEAHDHWQNLLRYPIQ
;
A
#
# COMPACT_ATOMS: atom_id res chain seq x y z
N MET A 1 24.52 18.55 -28.52
CA MET A 1 24.38 17.08 -28.56
C MET A 1 22.93 16.76 -28.26
N SER A 2 22.24 15.98 -29.09
CA SER A 2 20.86 15.57 -28.82
C SER A 2 20.86 14.58 -27.66
N ILE A 3 20.10 14.87 -26.60
CA ILE A 3 19.86 13.92 -25.51
C ILE A 3 19.10 12.74 -26.10
N VAL A 4 19.72 11.55 -26.09
CA VAL A 4 19.05 10.32 -26.56
C VAL A 4 18.24 9.78 -25.40
N ILE A 5 16.91 9.98 -25.46
CA ILE A 5 15.97 9.41 -24.49
C ILE A 5 15.91 7.88 -24.71
N PRO A 6 16.09 7.06 -23.66
CA PRO A 6 15.98 5.61 -23.78
C PRO A 6 14.60 5.17 -24.28
N ARG A 7 14.56 4.26 -25.25
CA ARG A 7 13.35 3.90 -26.00
C ARG A 7 12.62 2.68 -25.43
N ASN A 8 13.29 1.88 -24.62
CA ASN A 8 12.73 0.65 -24.06
C ASN A 8 13.32 0.34 -22.67
N ALA A 9 12.72 -0.62 -21.98
CA ALA A 9 13.10 -0.98 -20.61
C ALA A 9 14.58 -1.40 -20.48
N VAL A 10 15.16 -2.04 -21.50
CA VAL A 10 16.57 -2.49 -21.47
C VAL A 10 17.52 -1.30 -21.57
N GLU A 11 17.21 -0.33 -22.43
CA GLU A 11 18.00 0.91 -22.54
C GLU A 11 17.92 1.71 -21.22
N TRP A 12 16.72 1.85 -20.63
CA TRP A 12 16.55 2.48 -19.32
C TRP A 12 17.35 1.80 -18.22
N ALA A 13 17.31 0.46 -18.16
CA ALA A 13 18.07 -0.31 -17.17
C ALA A 13 19.58 -0.12 -17.32
N ARG A 14 20.09 -0.10 -18.55
CA ARG A 14 21.52 0.13 -18.82
C ARG A 14 21.98 1.51 -18.39
N VAL A 15 21.19 2.54 -18.71
CA VAL A 15 21.49 3.92 -18.28
C VAL A 15 21.51 4.01 -16.76
N PHE A 16 20.50 3.44 -16.10
CA PHE A 16 20.41 3.47 -14.64
C PHE A 16 21.59 2.75 -13.97
N ALA A 17 22.03 1.62 -14.53
CA ALA A 17 23.18 0.88 -14.01
C ALA A 17 24.51 1.65 -14.13
N GLY A 18 24.64 2.53 -15.13
CA GLY A 18 25.81 3.39 -15.30
C GLY A 18 25.71 4.74 -14.58
N ALA A 19 24.58 5.05 -13.97
CA ALA A 19 24.33 6.32 -13.30
C ALA A 19 24.86 6.33 -11.86
N ARG A 20 25.08 7.53 -11.31
CA ARG A 20 25.51 7.68 -9.92
C ARG A 20 24.34 7.47 -8.98
N VAL A 21 24.42 6.46 -8.11
CA VAL A 21 23.39 6.17 -7.09
C VAL A 21 23.18 7.37 -6.17
N ALA A 22 21.94 7.60 -5.75
CA ALA A 22 21.55 8.64 -4.81
C ALA A 22 20.51 8.13 -3.82
N ASP A 23 20.46 8.73 -2.63
CA ASP A 23 19.39 8.48 -1.64
C ASP A 23 18.22 9.47 -1.78
N ARG A 24 18.48 10.60 -2.44
CA ARG A 24 17.52 11.66 -2.71
C ARG A 24 17.82 12.36 -4.03
N ILE A 25 16.79 12.82 -4.71
CA ILE A 25 16.89 13.64 -5.92
C ILE A 25 15.97 14.85 -5.81
N ALA A 26 16.31 15.91 -6.53
CA ALA A 26 15.38 17.01 -6.82
C ALA A 26 14.72 16.72 -8.17
N VAL A 27 13.41 16.88 -8.24
CA VAL A 27 12.61 16.68 -9.46
C VAL A 27 11.90 17.97 -9.79
N VAL A 28 11.73 18.24 -11.08
CA VAL A 28 10.92 19.34 -11.56
C VAL A 28 9.49 18.83 -11.65
N GLY A 29 8.71 19.04 -10.58
CA GLY A 29 7.31 18.66 -10.56
C GLY A 29 6.50 19.37 -11.65
N HIS A 30 5.39 18.76 -12.05
CA HIS A 30 4.45 19.39 -12.98
C HIS A 30 3.79 20.62 -12.32
N ALA A 31 3.56 21.68 -13.13
CA ALA A 31 2.83 22.86 -12.67
C ALA A 31 1.46 22.45 -12.08
N PRO A 32 1.00 23.08 -10.98
CA PRO A 32 1.54 24.29 -10.34
C PRO A 32 2.59 24.04 -9.24
N ARG A 33 2.98 22.79 -8.95
CA ARG A 33 3.67 22.45 -7.70
C ARG A 33 5.16 22.84 -7.65
N GLY A 34 5.80 23.06 -8.79
CA GLY A 34 7.23 23.40 -8.86
C GLY A 34 8.13 22.22 -8.49
N GLY A 35 9.40 22.51 -8.18
CA GLY A 35 10.38 21.48 -7.84
C GLY A 35 10.28 20.98 -6.40
N PHE A 36 10.45 19.68 -6.17
CA PHE A 36 10.46 19.06 -4.85
C PHE A 36 11.48 17.92 -4.74
N CYS A 37 11.66 17.38 -3.53
CA CYS A 37 12.63 16.33 -3.26
C CYS A 37 11.93 14.98 -3.08
N VAL A 38 12.51 13.94 -3.70
CA VAL A 38 12.06 12.55 -3.59
C VAL A 38 13.18 11.72 -2.99
N LYS A 39 12.85 10.80 -2.09
CA LYS A 39 13.77 9.89 -1.41
C LYS A 39 13.42 8.42 -1.65
N VAL A 40 14.39 7.54 -1.45
CA VAL A 40 14.15 6.09 -1.49
C VAL A 40 13.13 5.72 -0.41
N GLY A 41 12.13 4.93 -0.77
CA GLY A 41 11.05 4.49 0.11
C GLY A 41 9.80 5.37 0.07
N ASP A 42 9.89 6.58 -0.51
CA ASP A 42 8.73 7.45 -0.70
C ASP A 42 7.68 6.78 -1.61
N TYR A 43 6.43 7.13 -1.37
CA TYR A 43 5.33 6.80 -2.26
C TYR A 43 4.99 8.01 -3.10
N VAL A 44 4.72 7.77 -4.37
CA VAL A 44 4.56 8.83 -5.35
C VAL A 44 3.39 8.55 -6.28
N THR A 45 2.79 9.62 -6.78
CA THR A 45 1.96 9.53 -8.00
C THR A 45 2.80 9.91 -9.22
N VAL A 46 2.53 9.22 -10.31
CA VAL A 46 3.14 9.44 -11.61
C VAL A 46 2.00 9.70 -12.59
N LYS A 47 2.11 10.79 -13.35
CA LYS A 47 1.18 11.09 -14.44
C LYS A 47 1.82 10.68 -15.77
N PRO A 48 1.05 10.09 -16.70
CA PRO A 48 1.51 9.93 -18.08
C PRO A 48 1.83 11.31 -18.64
N ASP A 49 3.07 11.50 -19.11
CA ASP A 49 3.54 12.78 -19.66
C ASP A 49 3.36 12.85 -21.19
N GLY A 50 2.72 11.83 -21.79
CA GLY A 50 2.54 11.75 -23.23
C GLY A 50 3.79 11.26 -23.98
N SER A 51 4.87 10.91 -23.27
CA SER A 51 6.13 10.49 -23.91
C SER A 51 6.08 9.06 -24.45
N ARG A 52 5.14 8.25 -23.98
CA ARG A 52 4.91 6.88 -24.49
C ARG A 52 3.69 6.86 -25.41
N ARG A 53 3.74 5.96 -26.39
CA ARG A 53 2.69 5.79 -27.41
C ARG A 53 1.28 5.62 -26.81
N ASP A 54 1.20 4.96 -25.66
CA ASP A 54 -0.06 4.61 -25.00
C ASP A 54 -0.55 5.71 -24.04
N ASP A 55 0.28 6.71 -23.71
CA ASP A 55 -0.05 7.76 -22.74
C ASP A 55 -1.14 8.72 -23.25
N VAL A 56 -1.33 8.82 -24.57
CA VAL A 56 -2.34 9.68 -25.22
C VAL A 56 -3.77 9.32 -24.78
N HIS A 57 -4.01 8.08 -24.36
CA HIS A 57 -5.33 7.61 -23.95
C HIS A 57 -5.55 7.61 -22.42
N ILE A 58 -4.55 8.05 -21.63
CA ILE A 58 -4.50 7.82 -20.17
C ILE A 58 -4.34 9.14 -19.38
N GLN A 59 -4.58 10.29 -20.03
CA GLN A 59 -4.20 11.64 -19.55
C GLN A 59 -4.76 12.06 -18.18
N GLU A 60 -5.75 11.35 -17.63
CA GLU A 60 -6.34 11.66 -16.32
C GLU A 60 -5.99 10.65 -15.21
N GLU A 61 -5.32 9.53 -15.52
CA GLU A 61 -5.00 8.52 -14.51
C GLU A 61 -3.71 8.83 -13.77
N GLU A 62 -3.81 8.91 -12.44
CA GLU A 62 -2.66 8.97 -11.54
C GLU A 62 -2.25 7.57 -11.09
N TRP A 63 -1.09 7.12 -11.55
CA TRP A 63 -0.54 5.84 -11.14
C TRP A 63 0.24 5.97 -9.85
N VAL A 64 0.12 4.98 -8.97
CA VAL A 64 0.79 4.96 -7.68
C VAL A 64 2.01 4.06 -7.74
N ALA A 65 3.13 4.53 -7.20
CA ALA A 65 4.37 3.77 -7.13
C ALA A 65 5.13 4.02 -5.82
N GLN A 66 6.00 3.08 -5.46
CA GLN A 66 7.03 3.24 -4.44
C GLN A 66 8.38 3.45 -5.10
N VAL A 67 9.14 4.41 -4.61
CA VAL A 67 10.53 4.66 -5.00
C VAL A 67 11.43 3.57 -4.41
N ARG A 68 12.01 2.73 -5.27
CA ARG A 68 12.88 1.62 -4.87
C ARG A 68 14.36 1.96 -4.92
N ALA A 69 14.74 2.81 -5.87
CA ALA A 69 16.10 3.30 -6.02
C ALA A 69 16.12 4.63 -6.79
N LEU A 70 17.16 5.42 -6.57
CA LEU A 70 17.36 6.70 -7.24
C LEU A 70 18.78 6.77 -7.79
N ALA A 71 18.94 7.45 -8.92
CA ALA A 71 20.25 7.69 -9.53
C ALA A 71 20.25 9.02 -10.29
N ILE A 72 21.43 9.53 -10.61
CA ILE A 72 21.64 10.74 -11.42
C ILE A 72 22.55 10.37 -12.59
N ALA A 73 22.06 10.55 -13.81
CA ALA A 73 22.81 10.35 -15.04
C ALA A 73 23.20 11.70 -15.64
N ASP A 74 24.46 11.84 -16.08
CA ASP A 74 25.00 13.13 -16.53
C ASP A 74 24.21 13.78 -17.68
N LEU A 75 23.67 12.96 -18.59
CA LEU A 75 22.96 13.44 -19.79
C LEU A 75 21.44 13.45 -19.65
N LEU A 76 20.89 12.70 -18.70
CA LEU A 76 19.44 12.51 -18.54
C LEU A 76 18.90 13.08 -17.23
N GLY A 77 19.77 13.51 -16.32
CA GLY A 77 19.40 14.08 -15.04
C GLY A 77 18.91 13.00 -14.05
N PRO A 78 17.91 13.32 -13.22
CA PRO A 78 17.43 12.43 -12.17
C PRO A 78 16.69 11.23 -12.74
N LEU A 79 17.02 10.05 -12.24
CA LEU A 79 16.41 8.78 -12.61
C LEU A 79 15.79 8.11 -11.38
N VAL A 80 14.63 7.48 -11.59
CA VAL A 80 13.90 6.77 -10.53
C VAL A 80 13.56 5.36 -10.96
N LYS A 81 13.79 4.40 -10.05
CA LYS A 81 13.28 3.03 -10.15
C LYS A 81 12.03 2.90 -9.28
N LEU A 82 10.93 2.49 -9.91
CA LEU A 82 9.59 2.48 -9.33
C LEU A 82 9.06 1.05 -9.22
N ARG A 83 8.43 0.72 -8.08
CA ARG A 83 7.55 -0.45 -7.93
C ARG A 83 6.11 0.03 -7.96
N TRP A 84 5.32 -0.49 -8.89
CA TRP A 84 3.96 -0.02 -9.13
C TRP A 84 2.94 -0.62 -8.17
N PHE A 85 1.82 0.09 -8.02
CA PHE A 85 0.62 -0.41 -7.37
C PHE A 85 -0.57 -0.34 -8.33
N ILE A 86 -1.51 -1.26 -8.18
CA ILE A 86 -2.86 -1.13 -8.73
C ILE A 86 -3.77 -0.61 -7.63
N ARG A 87 -4.68 0.32 -7.93
CA ARG A 87 -5.74 0.72 -6.99
C ARG A 87 -6.91 -0.25 -7.07
N SER A 88 -7.60 -0.49 -5.96
CA SER A 88 -8.78 -1.36 -5.94
C SER A 88 -9.82 -0.95 -6.99
N ARG A 89 -10.09 0.35 -7.09
CA ARG A 89 -11.00 0.91 -8.09
C ARG A 89 -10.56 0.72 -9.55
N ASP A 90 -9.31 0.35 -9.84
CA ASP A 90 -8.84 0.12 -11.21
C ASP A 90 -8.89 -1.38 -11.57
N LEU A 91 -9.29 -2.23 -10.62
CA LEU A 91 -9.30 -3.69 -10.77
C LEU A 91 -10.48 -4.20 -11.58
N TRP A 92 -11.63 -3.54 -11.58
CA TRP A 92 -12.80 -3.98 -12.37
C TRP A 92 -12.53 -3.95 -13.88
N LEU A 93 -11.56 -3.13 -14.32
CA LEU A 93 -11.08 -3.07 -15.70
C LEU A 93 -10.17 -4.26 -16.07
N ARG A 94 -9.71 -5.04 -15.09
CA ARG A 94 -8.61 -6.00 -15.24
C ARG A 94 -9.10 -7.42 -14.94
N GLN A 95 -8.72 -8.37 -15.78
CA GLN A 95 -9.16 -9.75 -15.63
C GLN A 95 -8.27 -10.49 -14.60
N CYS A 96 -8.85 -11.44 -13.86
CA CYS A 96 -8.14 -12.28 -12.89
C CYS A 96 -7.74 -13.61 -13.52
N SER A 97 -6.54 -14.13 -13.20
CA SER A 97 -6.10 -15.44 -13.73
C SER A 97 -6.80 -16.64 -13.09
N ASP A 98 -7.30 -16.50 -11.86
CA ASP A 98 -7.87 -17.58 -11.07
C ASP A 98 -8.88 -17.08 -10.02
N THR A 99 -9.67 -18.01 -9.46
CA THR A 99 -10.71 -17.72 -8.48
C THR A 99 -10.15 -17.13 -7.20
N PHE A 100 -9.00 -17.61 -6.71
CA PHE A 100 -8.39 -17.09 -5.49
C PHE A 100 -7.98 -15.62 -5.62
N THR A 101 -7.35 -15.27 -6.74
CA THR A 101 -7.04 -13.89 -7.08
C THR A 101 -8.31 -13.05 -7.18
N SER A 102 -9.36 -13.59 -7.83
CA SER A 102 -10.65 -12.91 -7.96
C SER A 102 -11.32 -12.66 -6.61
N ASP A 103 -11.33 -13.65 -5.72
CA ASP A 103 -11.96 -13.54 -4.40
C ASP A 103 -11.17 -12.60 -3.49
N TYR A 104 -9.83 -12.62 -3.57
CA TYR A 104 -9.00 -11.63 -2.89
C TYR A 104 -9.30 -10.18 -3.33
N PHE A 105 -9.63 -9.99 -4.61
CA PHE A 105 -10.01 -8.67 -5.12
C PHE A 105 -11.41 -8.24 -4.70
N LYS A 106 -12.37 -9.16 -4.56
CA LYS A 106 -13.71 -8.81 -4.07
C LYS A 106 -13.66 -8.33 -2.61
N LEU A 107 -12.75 -8.89 -1.82
CA LEU A 107 -12.48 -8.55 -0.41
C LEU A 107 -11.49 -7.39 -0.27
N ALA A 108 -11.60 -6.38 -1.12
CA ALA A 108 -10.66 -5.27 -1.12
C ALA A 108 -11.39 -3.95 -0.90
N GLY A 109 -11.07 -3.31 0.22
CA GLY A 109 -11.45 -1.93 0.47
C GLY A 109 -11.10 -1.00 -0.69
N GLU A 110 -11.90 0.04 -0.87
CA GLU A 110 -11.86 0.97 -2.00
C GLU A 110 -10.49 1.64 -2.18
N ASN A 111 -9.83 1.99 -1.06
CA ASN A 111 -8.53 2.66 -1.03
C ASN A 111 -7.32 1.69 -0.95
N LYS A 112 -7.57 0.38 -1.05
CA LYS A 112 -6.51 -0.62 -1.02
C LYS A 112 -5.67 -0.55 -2.29
N LEU A 113 -4.37 -0.64 -2.10
CA LEU A 113 -3.37 -0.72 -3.13
C LEU A 113 -2.75 -2.12 -3.18
N PHE A 114 -2.47 -2.58 -4.39
CA PHE A 114 -1.92 -3.90 -4.66
C PHE A 114 -0.52 -3.76 -5.25
N PRO A 115 0.55 -4.07 -4.49
CA PRO A 115 1.90 -3.96 -5.00
C PRO A 115 2.11 -4.94 -6.16
N LEU A 116 2.70 -4.45 -7.25
CA LEU A 116 3.15 -5.28 -8.36
C LEU A 116 4.58 -5.74 -8.14
N ARG A 117 4.89 -6.97 -8.55
CA ARG A 117 6.27 -7.45 -8.60
C ARG A 117 7.13 -6.67 -9.59
N HIS A 118 6.50 -6.14 -10.64
CA HIS A 118 7.18 -5.46 -11.72
C HIS A 118 7.71 -4.09 -11.29
N GLU A 119 8.97 -3.84 -11.64
CA GLU A 119 9.62 -2.55 -11.44
C GLU A 119 9.99 -1.93 -12.79
N THR A 120 9.87 -0.61 -12.90
CA THR A 120 10.30 0.13 -14.09
C THR A 120 11.27 1.24 -13.71
N ILE A 121 11.99 1.76 -14.70
CA ILE A 121 12.85 2.92 -14.57
C ILE A 121 12.32 4.03 -15.47
N THR A 122 12.34 5.27 -14.98
CA THR A 122 11.94 6.46 -15.74
C THR A 122 12.67 7.70 -15.23
N SER A 123 12.44 8.85 -15.86
CA SER A 123 12.90 10.16 -15.37
C SER A 123 12.25 10.49 -14.02
N GLY A 124 13.02 11.08 -13.11
CA GLY A 124 12.49 11.63 -11.85
C GLY A 124 11.44 12.71 -12.07
N ASP A 125 11.50 13.44 -13.19
CA ASP A 125 10.56 14.51 -13.51
C ASP A 125 9.17 14.00 -13.89
N ALA A 126 9.00 12.68 -14.11
CA ALA A 126 7.68 12.07 -14.28
C ALA A 126 6.88 12.00 -12.96
N ILE A 127 7.55 12.24 -11.82
CA ILE A 127 6.91 12.19 -10.51
C ILE A 127 6.05 13.45 -10.33
N HIS A 128 4.76 13.25 -10.10
CA HIS A 128 3.81 14.33 -9.89
C HIS A 128 3.83 14.84 -8.45
N GLU A 129 3.79 13.93 -7.47
CA GLU A 129 3.83 14.27 -6.04
C GLU A 129 4.30 13.09 -5.19
N VAL A 130 4.76 13.41 -3.98
CA VAL A 130 4.94 12.45 -2.89
C VAL A 130 3.64 12.36 -2.10
N ILE A 131 3.15 11.15 -1.86
CA ILE A 131 1.91 10.87 -1.15
C ILE A 131 2.16 10.01 0.10
N ALA A 132 1.26 10.10 1.07
CA ALA A 132 1.25 9.22 2.23
C ALA A 132 0.49 7.93 1.89
N ILE A 133 1.08 6.78 2.23
CA ILE A 133 0.44 5.47 2.12
C ILE A 133 0.71 4.71 3.41
N GLU A 134 -0.36 4.20 4.01
CA GLU A 134 -0.26 3.41 5.23
C GLU A 134 0.06 1.96 4.90
N ARG A 135 0.97 1.39 5.69
CA ARG A 135 1.39 -0.01 5.58
C ARG A 135 0.76 -0.76 6.73
N PHE A 136 0.14 -1.88 6.41
CA PHE A 136 -0.44 -2.75 7.42
C PHE A 136 0.23 -4.12 7.36
N ASP A 137 0.74 -4.56 8.51
CA ASP A 137 1.27 -5.90 8.71
C ASP A 137 0.10 -6.86 8.99
N PRO A 138 -0.12 -7.89 8.15
CA PRO A 138 -1.15 -8.90 8.39
C PRO A 138 -1.08 -9.55 9.78
N ALA A 139 0.10 -9.66 10.40
CA ALA A 139 0.28 -10.30 11.70
C ALA A 139 -0.28 -9.45 12.86
N SER A 140 -0.32 -8.13 12.69
CA SER A 140 -0.98 -7.21 13.62
C SER A 140 -2.35 -6.83 13.06
N ILE A 141 -3.43 -7.45 13.55
CA ILE A 141 -4.82 -7.04 13.25
C ILE A 141 -5.16 -5.75 14.02
N SER A 142 -4.30 -4.76 13.90
CA SER A 142 -4.48 -3.40 14.39
C SER A 142 -4.27 -2.51 13.19
N LEU A 143 -5.38 -2.06 12.59
CA LEU A 143 -5.29 -0.89 11.73
C LEU A 143 -5.18 0.35 12.62
N ARG A 144 -4.33 1.29 12.22
CA ARG A 144 -4.49 2.67 12.67
C ARG A 144 -5.85 3.16 12.15
N ALA A 145 -6.53 4.01 12.91
CA ALA A 145 -7.75 4.63 12.43
C ALA A 145 -7.43 5.42 11.15
N PHE A 146 -7.95 4.96 10.02
CA PHE A 146 -7.77 5.61 8.73
C PHE A 146 -8.95 6.54 8.46
N ASN A 147 -8.68 7.64 7.76
CA ASN A 147 -9.76 8.37 7.12
C ASN A 147 -10.16 7.66 5.81
N ASP A 148 -11.34 8.00 5.32
CA ASP A 148 -11.95 7.54 4.06
C ASP A 148 -11.13 7.85 2.80
N LYS A 149 -9.99 8.56 2.92
CA LYS A 149 -9.11 8.94 1.81
C LYS A 149 -7.71 8.35 1.93
N THR A 150 -7.43 7.60 2.99
CA THR A 150 -6.09 7.06 3.24
C THR A 150 -5.86 5.86 2.34
N LEU A 151 -4.92 5.99 1.42
CA LEU A 151 -4.43 4.85 0.65
C LEU A 151 -3.62 3.93 1.54
N TYR A 152 -3.82 2.63 1.39
CA TYR A 152 -3.10 1.64 2.19
C TYR A 152 -2.75 0.40 1.38
N TYR A 153 -1.71 -0.32 1.79
CA TYR A 153 -1.49 -1.68 1.31
C TYR A 153 -1.04 -2.60 2.43
N ARG A 154 -1.29 -3.89 2.22
CA ARG A 154 -0.88 -4.96 3.12
C ARG A 154 0.48 -5.49 2.71
N GLU A 155 1.37 -5.63 3.69
CA GLU A 155 2.70 -6.18 3.46
C GLU A 155 2.65 -7.70 3.23
N GLY A 156 3.74 -8.25 2.70
CA GLY A 156 3.93 -9.69 2.55
C GLY A 156 3.58 -10.27 1.18
N TYR A 157 2.70 -9.66 0.39
CA TYR A 157 2.35 -10.16 -0.96
C TYR A 157 2.66 -9.18 -2.09
N TYR A 158 2.55 -9.70 -3.32
CA TYR A 158 2.55 -8.90 -4.54
C TYR A 158 1.70 -9.57 -5.63
N PHE A 159 1.29 -8.79 -6.61
CA PHE A 159 0.62 -9.27 -7.81
C PHE A 159 1.60 -9.37 -8.98
N GLU A 160 1.39 -10.38 -9.81
CA GLU A 160 2.13 -10.59 -11.04
C GLU A 160 1.23 -10.30 -12.25
N ARG A 161 1.74 -9.54 -13.22
CA ARG A 161 1.08 -9.38 -14.52
C ARG A 161 1.43 -10.58 -15.39
N VAL A 162 0.42 -11.29 -15.87
CA VAL A 162 0.62 -12.40 -16.82
C VAL A 162 0.82 -11.79 -18.21
N LEU A 163 2.03 -11.96 -18.74
CA LEU A 163 2.62 -11.22 -19.88
C LEU A 163 1.83 -11.21 -21.20
N ILE A 164 0.73 -11.95 -21.33
CA ILE A 164 0.07 -12.21 -22.61
C ILE A 164 -1.35 -11.62 -22.69
N ALA A 165 -1.99 -11.24 -21.57
CA ALA A 165 -3.41 -10.88 -21.64
C ALA A 165 -3.95 -9.98 -20.50
N ASP A 166 -3.13 -9.05 -19.98
CA ASP A 166 -3.56 -8.08 -18.94
C ASP A 166 -4.22 -8.70 -17.70
N PHE A 167 -3.94 -9.98 -17.46
CA PHE A 167 -4.36 -10.67 -16.25
C PHE A 167 -3.40 -10.36 -15.11
N TYR A 168 -3.97 -10.27 -13.91
CA TYR A 168 -3.21 -10.27 -12.68
C TYR A 168 -3.40 -11.58 -11.93
N ARG A 169 -2.31 -12.02 -11.29
CA ARG A 169 -2.28 -13.20 -10.44
C ARG A 169 -1.74 -12.83 -9.06
N LEU A 170 -2.38 -13.33 -8.02
CA LEU A 170 -1.85 -13.34 -6.66
C LEU A 170 -1.19 -14.70 -6.38
N PRO A 171 0.15 -14.76 -6.25
CA PRO A 171 0.82 -16.00 -5.87
C PRO A 171 0.44 -16.40 -4.44
N ARG A 172 -0.19 -17.56 -4.28
CA ARG A 172 -0.72 -18.05 -2.98
C ARG A 172 0.35 -18.16 -1.90
N ASP A 173 1.58 -18.48 -2.29
CA ASP A 173 2.77 -18.58 -1.43
C ASP A 173 3.21 -17.24 -0.84
N THR A 174 2.73 -16.13 -1.39
CA THR A 174 3.07 -14.77 -0.90
C THR A 174 2.02 -14.21 0.06
N VAL A 175 0.86 -14.85 0.19
CA VAL A 175 -0.23 -14.32 1.02
C VAL A 175 -0.17 -14.94 2.41
N THR A 176 -0.10 -14.08 3.44
CA THR A 176 -0.31 -14.53 4.82
C THR A 176 -1.79 -14.85 5.02
N LEU A 177 -2.08 -16.15 5.14
CA LEU A 177 -3.40 -16.64 5.54
C LEU A 177 -3.50 -16.51 7.07
N LEU A 178 -4.49 -15.76 7.53
CA LEU A 178 -4.69 -15.54 8.96
C LEU A 178 -5.56 -16.64 9.56
N CYS A 179 -6.71 -16.93 8.94
CA CYS A 179 -7.66 -17.92 9.44
C CYS A 179 -7.42 -19.29 8.80
N THR A 180 -7.17 -20.30 9.64
CA THR A 180 -7.02 -21.71 9.20
C THR A 180 -8.20 -22.59 9.59
N GLY A 181 -9.30 -22.00 10.07
CA GLY A 181 -10.53 -22.73 10.36
C GLY A 181 -11.00 -23.54 9.14
N SER A 182 -11.39 -24.79 9.38
CA SER A 182 -11.79 -25.73 8.31
C SER A 182 -12.99 -25.23 7.50
N GLU A 183 -13.91 -24.52 8.16
CA GLU A 183 -15.11 -23.94 7.55
C GLU A 183 -14.89 -22.48 7.11
N CYS A 184 -13.64 -22.05 6.89
CA CYS A 184 -13.36 -20.69 6.46
C CYS A 184 -13.74 -20.45 5.00
N THR A 185 -14.88 -19.82 4.79
CA THR A 185 -15.37 -19.38 3.48
C THR A 185 -14.54 -18.26 2.85
N PHE A 186 -13.73 -17.55 3.65
CA PHE A 186 -12.85 -16.47 3.18
C PHE A 186 -11.47 -16.96 2.73
N HIS A 187 -11.25 -18.26 2.59
CA HIS A 187 -9.96 -18.85 2.20
C HIS A 187 -8.77 -18.39 3.07
N GLY A 188 -9.03 -18.08 4.34
CA GLY A 188 -8.04 -17.57 5.28
C GLY A 188 -7.64 -16.10 5.10
N LEU A 189 -8.28 -15.38 4.18
CA LEU A 189 -8.01 -13.98 3.88
C LEU A 189 -8.71 -13.05 4.87
N TYR A 190 -8.09 -11.93 5.19
CA TYR A 190 -8.62 -10.91 6.09
C TYR A 190 -8.80 -9.59 5.35
N ASP A 191 -10.03 -9.09 5.36
CA ASP A 191 -10.37 -7.71 4.99
C ASP A 191 -10.65 -6.92 6.27
N PRO A 192 -9.88 -5.87 6.58
CA PRO A 192 -10.15 -5.07 7.75
C PRO A 192 -11.46 -4.29 7.76
N ASP A 193 -12.04 -4.01 6.59
CA ASP A 193 -13.28 -3.25 6.49
C ASP A 193 -14.51 -4.13 6.76
N GLU A 194 -14.44 -5.42 6.42
CA GLU A 194 -15.57 -6.36 6.53
C GLU A 194 -15.41 -7.40 7.65
N HIS A 195 -14.20 -7.87 7.89
CA HIS A 195 -13.97 -9.04 8.73
C HIS A 195 -13.68 -8.63 10.19
N LYS A 196 -14.37 -9.29 11.11
CA LYS A 196 -14.02 -9.26 12.54
C LYS A 196 -13.27 -10.54 12.90
N MET A 197 -12.08 -10.39 13.47
CA MET A 197 -11.23 -11.51 13.84
C MET A 197 -10.98 -11.57 15.35
N ARG A 198 -10.74 -12.77 15.88
CA ARG A 198 -10.30 -13.03 17.26
C ARG A 198 -9.00 -13.82 17.25
N TYR A 199 -8.13 -13.51 18.19
CA TYR A 199 -6.86 -14.22 18.36
C TYR A 199 -7.03 -15.36 19.36
N CYS A 200 -6.62 -16.56 18.98
CA CYS A 200 -6.48 -17.68 19.88
C CYS A 200 -5.03 -17.74 20.37
N HIS A 201 -4.83 -17.59 21.68
CA HIS A 201 -3.49 -17.63 22.29
C HIS A 201 -2.85 -19.02 22.20
N ASP A 202 -3.63 -20.10 22.34
CA ASP A 202 -3.11 -21.47 22.31
C ASP A 202 -2.66 -21.88 20.89
N CYS A 203 -3.43 -21.48 19.88
CA CYS A 203 -3.08 -21.70 18.47
C CYS A 203 -2.08 -20.68 17.92
N ALA A 204 -1.81 -19.62 18.68
CA ALA A 204 -1.05 -18.43 18.26
C ALA A 204 -1.52 -17.84 16.90
N MET A 205 -2.84 -17.85 16.65
CA MET A 205 -3.39 -17.57 15.32
C MET A 205 -4.73 -16.81 15.38
N TRP A 206 -5.04 -16.11 14.29
CA TRP A 206 -6.27 -15.33 14.14
C TRP A 206 -7.36 -16.13 13.44
N PHE A 207 -8.60 -16.04 13.93
CA PHE A 207 -9.76 -16.67 13.33
C PHE A 207 -10.83 -15.63 13.02
N HIS A 208 -11.54 -15.78 11.91
CA HIS A 208 -12.76 -15.01 11.70
C HIS A 208 -13.78 -15.41 12.76
N ILE A 209 -14.50 -14.44 13.32
CA ILE A 209 -15.55 -14.73 14.32
C ILE A 209 -16.57 -15.73 13.76
N GLN A 210 -16.91 -15.63 12.48
CA GLN A 210 -17.85 -16.53 11.81
C GLN A 210 -17.31 -17.96 11.62
N CYS A 211 -15.98 -18.14 11.66
CA CYS A 211 -15.34 -19.46 11.57
C CYS A 211 -15.15 -20.11 12.95
N MET A 212 -15.59 -19.45 14.01
CA MET A 212 -15.54 -19.98 15.37
C MET A 212 -16.93 -20.42 15.79
N GLU A 213 -16.99 -21.52 16.54
CA GLU A 213 -18.21 -21.91 17.25
C GLU A 213 -18.44 -20.96 18.43
N GLU A 214 -19.71 -20.69 18.73
CA GLU A 214 -20.08 -19.93 19.92
C GLU A 214 -19.64 -20.73 21.15
N SER A 215 -18.94 -20.06 22.06
CA SER A 215 -18.48 -20.68 23.29
C SER A 215 -19.62 -20.71 24.30
N ASP A 216 -19.86 -21.84 24.96
CA ASP A 216 -20.82 -21.98 26.07
C ASP A 216 -20.47 -21.12 27.31
N VAL A 217 -19.39 -20.34 27.24
CA VAL A 217 -18.89 -19.53 28.35
C VAL A 217 -19.62 -18.20 28.38
N GLU A 218 -20.45 -17.97 29.41
CA GLU A 218 -21.29 -16.78 29.60
C GLU A 218 -20.51 -15.46 29.85
N SER A 219 -19.18 -15.48 29.84
CA SER A 219 -18.35 -14.30 30.13
C SER A 219 -17.13 -14.19 29.21
N PRO A 220 -16.63 -12.97 28.92
CA PRO A 220 -15.42 -12.80 28.13
C PRO A 220 -14.23 -13.51 28.78
N THR A 221 -13.61 -14.44 28.05
CA THR A 221 -12.39 -15.15 28.48
C THR A 221 -11.12 -14.32 28.41
N LEU A 222 -11.24 -13.03 28.05
CA LEU A 222 -10.12 -12.12 28.16
C LEU A 222 -9.66 -12.10 29.62
N PRO A 223 -8.37 -12.33 29.92
CA PRO A 223 -7.88 -12.14 31.27
C PRO A 223 -8.29 -10.74 31.72
N PRO A 224 -8.72 -10.57 32.99
CA PRO A 224 -9.13 -9.27 33.50
C PRO A 224 -8.06 -8.26 33.12
N TYR A 225 -8.46 -7.14 32.52
CA TYR A 225 -7.56 -6.08 32.09
C TYR A 225 -6.54 -5.82 33.18
N ILE A 226 -5.31 -6.31 32.98
CA ILE A 226 -4.21 -6.02 33.89
C ILE A 226 -3.90 -4.56 33.60
N GLN A 227 -4.42 -3.65 34.44
CA GLN A 227 -3.96 -2.28 34.44
C GLN A 227 -2.43 -2.33 34.40
N PRO A 228 -1.79 -1.71 33.40
CA PRO A 228 -0.34 -1.55 33.41
C PRO A 228 0.00 -0.99 34.78
N ARG A 229 0.86 -1.68 35.56
CA ARG A 229 1.36 -1.14 36.83
C ARG A 229 1.81 0.28 36.53
N ASN A 230 1.16 1.25 37.18
CA ASN A 230 1.35 2.69 37.03
C ASN A 230 2.64 3.00 36.26
N PRO A 231 2.59 3.49 35.00
CA PRO A 231 3.77 4.10 34.44
C PRO A 231 4.17 5.21 35.40
N SER A 232 5.33 5.01 36.04
CA SER A 232 6.04 5.99 36.85
C SER A 232 5.76 7.40 36.35
N ALA A 233 5.17 8.23 37.23
CA ALA A 233 4.92 9.66 37.06
C ALA A 233 4.63 10.07 35.61
N ALA A 234 3.35 10.01 35.23
CA ALA A 234 2.85 10.58 33.98
C ALA A 234 3.51 11.94 33.72
N LEU A 235 4.24 12.05 32.61
CA LEU A 235 4.50 13.34 32.01
C LEU A 235 3.14 14.02 31.85
N PRO A 236 2.98 15.28 32.31
CA PRO A 236 1.69 15.94 32.28
C PRO A 236 1.22 15.97 30.82
N VAL A 237 0.12 15.25 30.57
CA VAL A 237 -0.62 15.35 29.32
C VAL A 237 -0.99 16.83 29.20
N CYS A 238 -0.56 17.49 28.13
CA CYS A 238 -0.88 18.89 27.91
C CYS A 238 -2.39 19.06 28.05
N GLN A 239 -2.82 20.00 28.90
CA GLN A 239 -4.23 20.24 29.19
C GLN A 239 -5.05 20.45 27.90
N GLU A 240 -4.42 21.04 26.87
CA GLU A 240 -5.00 21.17 25.53
C GLU A 240 -5.38 19.84 24.88
N ALA A 241 -4.55 18.80 25.02
CA ALA A 241 -4.83 17.48 24.45
C ALA A 241 -5.99 16.78 25.18
N HIS A 242 -6.10 17.01 26.49
CA HIS A 242 -7.22 16.51 27.29
C HIS A 242 -8.53 17.22 26.92
N ASP A 243 -8.49 18.55 26.82
CA ASP A 243 -9.65 19.38 26.50
C ASP A 243 -10.13 19.15 25.06
N HIS A 244 -9.21 18.94 24.11
CA HIS A 244 -9.54 18.58 22.73
C HIS A 244 -10.28 17.23 22.65
N TRP A 245 -9.82 16.23 23.40
CA TRP A 245 -10.49 14.92 23.48
C TRP A 245 -11.87 15.01 24.11
N GLN A 246 -12.04 15.80 25.17
CA GLN A 246 -13.33 16.00 25.82
C GLN A 246 -14.34 16.74 24.91
N ASN A 247 -13.85 17.67 24.07
CA ASN A 247 -14.70 18.39 23.11
C ASN A 247 -15.19 17.48 21.97
N LEU A 248 -14.36 16.56 21.48
CA LEU A 248 -14.75 15.58 20.45
C LEU A 248 -15.84 14.60 20.94
N LEU A 249 -15.87 14.30 22.25
CA LEU A 249 -16.88 13.43 22.85
C LEU A 249 -18.22 14.15 23.12
N ARG A 250 -18.20 15.48 23.27
CA ARG A 250 -19.41 16.28 23.57
C ARG A 250 -20.16 16.73 22.32
N TYR A 251 -19.48 16.87 21.20
CA TYR A 251 -20.08 17.24 19.92
C TYR A 251 -19.68 16.22 18.87
N PRO A 252 -20.46 15.14 18.66
CA PRO A 252 -20.25 14.29 17.48
C PRO A 252 -20.39 15.19 16.26
N ILE A 253 -19.30 15.29 15.49
CA ILE A 253 -19.22 16.09 14.27
C ILE A 253 -20.36 15.62 13.35
N GLN A 254 -21.29 16.53 13.05
CA GLN A 254 -22.35 16.33 12.05
C GLN A 254 -21.77 16.31 10.64
#